data_AF-A0A3N5GQE8-F1
#
_entry.id   AF-A0A3N5GQE8-F1
#
_cell.length_a   1.000
_cell.length_b   1.000
_cell.length_c   1.000
_cell.angle_alpha   90.00
_cell.angle_beta   90.00
_cell.angle_gamma   90.00
#
_symmetry.space_group_name_H-M   'P 1'
#
loop_
_entity.id
_entity.type
_entity.pdbx_description
1 polymer ?
#
loop_
_entity_poly.entity_id
_entity_poly.type
_entity_poly.pdbx_seq_one_letter_code
_entity_poly.pdbx_strand_id
1 'polypeptide(L)'
;MPERALRLLQEARWIALGALGAFLLLILLTYDKADPGWSHAIVTRTIANAGGRVGAWFADLLLYLFGLSAYLLVALLGVSVLRGLR
;
A
#
# COMPACT_ATOMS: atom_id res chain seq x y z
N MET A 1 -35.56 2.55 2.16
CA MET A 1 -34.31 3.04 2.79
C MET A 1 -32.99 2.35 2.33
N PRO A 2 -32.88 1.54 1.26
CA PRO A 2 -31.59 0.91 0.88
C PRO A 2 -30.60 1.85 0.16
N GLU A 3 -31.11 2.92 -0.47
CA GLU A 3 -30.29 3.77 -1.34
C GLU A 3 -29.27 4.65 -0.61
N ARG A 4 -29.53 5.01 0.66
CA ARG A 4 -28.55 5.72 1.50
C ARG A 4 -27.39 4.80 1.88
N ALA A 5 -27.67 3.54 2.21
CA ALA A 5 -26.64 2.57 2.58
C ALA A 5 -25.71 2.26 1.38
N LEU A 6 -26.26 2.11 0.18
CA LEU A 6 -25.47 1.89 -1.03
C LEU A 6 -24.56 3.08 -1.37
N ARG A 7 -25.03 4.32 -1.18
CA ARG A 7 -24.19 5.52 -1.35
C ARG A 7 -23.05 5.59 -0.34
N LEU A 8 -23.32 5.33 0.94
CA LEU A 8 -22.28 5.31 1.98
C LEU A 8 -21.21 4.23 1.73
N LEU A 9 -21.62 3.05 1.25
CA LEU A 9 -20.68 2.00 0.86
C LEU A 9 -19.78 2.41 -0.31
N GLN A 10 -20.33 3.12 -1.29
CA GLN A 10 -19.55 3.65 -2.43
C GLN A 10 -18.56 4.73 -1.99
N GLU A 11 -18.94 5.63 -1.11
CA GLU A 11 -18.04 6.64 -0.54
C GLU A 11 -16.93 5.98 0.29
N ALA A 12 -17.28 5.03 1.16
CA ALA A 12 -16.32 4.28 1.97
C ALA A 12 -15.30 3.51 1.11
N ARG A 13 -15.73 2.99 -0.04
CA ARG A 13 -14.84 2.30 -0.99
C ARG A 13 -13.70 3.19 -1.45
N TRP A 14 -13.98 4.42 -1.84
CA TRP A 14 -12.94 5.34 -2.35
C TRP A 14 -11.97 5.78 -1.27
N ILE A 15 -12.47 6.00 -0.05
CA ILE A 15 -11.63 6.29 1.12
C ILE A 15 -10.71 5.11 1.41
N ALA A 16 -11.24 3.88 1.43
CA ALA A 16 -10.45 2.68 1.67
C ALA A 16 -9.37 2.47 0.59
N LEU A 17 -9.71 2.68 -0.69
CA LEU A 17 -8.75 2.60 -1.79
C LEU A 17 -7.66 3.68 -1.69
N GLY A 18 -8.03 4.90 -1.31
CA GLY A 18 -7.08 5.99 -1.09
C GLY A 18 -6.12 5.69 0.06
N ALA A 19 -6.64 5.20 1.19
CA ALA A 19 -5.84 4.79 2.33
C ALA A 19 -4.89 3.64 1.97
N LEU A 20 -5.37 2.64 1.23
CA LEU A 20 -4.54 1.54 0.74
C LEU A 20 -3.41 2.04 -0.18
N GLY A 21 -3.72 2.91 -1.14
CA GLY A 21 -2.73 3.49 -2.03
C GLY A 21 -1.67 4.30 -1.28
N ALA A 22 -2.08 5.13 -0.32
CA ALA A 22 -1.16 5.91 0.51
C ALA A 22 -0.27 5.01 1.39
N PHE A 23 -0.85 3.97 1.98
CA PHE A 23 -0.09 2.99 2.77
C PHE A 23 0.95 2.27 1.90
N LEU A 24 0.55 1.79 0.72
CA LEU A 24 1.46 1.14 -0.23
C LEU A 24 2.60 2.07 -0.68
N LEU A 25 2.29 3.34 -0.94
CA LEU A 25 3.32 4.34 -1.27
C LEU A 25 4.31 4.50 -0.12
N LEU A 26 3.81 4.66 1.10
CA LEU A 26 4.63 4.87 2.30
C LEU A 26 5.57 3.70 2.55
N ILE A 27 5.09 2.46 2.47
CA ILE A 27 5.94 1.28 2.70
C ILE A 27 6.97 1.08 1.58
N LEU A 28 6.65 1.45 0.33
CA LEU A 28 7.59 1.37 -0.79
C LEU A 28 8.67 2.46 -0.70
N LEU A 29 8.28 3.69 -0.36
CA LEU A 29 9.22 4.81 -0.19
C LEU A 29 10.16 4.62 0.99
N THR A 30 9.70 3.92 2.04
CA THR A 30 10.51 3.62 3.24
C THR A 30 11.06 2.19 3.22
N TYR A 31 11.15 1.56 2.05
CA TYR A 31 11.77 0.25 1.92
C TYR A 31 13.26 0.30 2.26
N ASP A 32 13.70 -0.58 3.15
CA ASP A 32 15.09 -0.79 3.50
C ASP A 32 15.44 -2.28 3.36
N LYS A 33 16.58 -2.61 2.75
CA LYS A 33 17.02 -4.00 2.56
C LYS A 33 17.47 -4.67 3.85
N ALA A 34 17.75 -3.90 4.91
CA ALA A 34 18.10 -4.41 6.23
C ALA A 34 16.86 -4.81 7.05
N ASP A 35 15.66 -4.47 6.59
CA ASP A 35 14.41 -4.89 7.22
C ASP A 35 14.09 -6.36 6.89
N PRO A 36 13.37 -7.08 7.78
CA PRO A 36 12.94 -8.45 7.52
C PRO A 36 11.95 -8.49 6.35
N GLY A 37 12.24 -9.34 5.37
CA GLY A 37 11.46 -9.45 4.13
C GLY A 37 10.97 -10.87 3.85
N TRP A 38 10.17 -11.00 2.79
CA TRP A 38 9.78 -12.30 2.26
C TRP A 38 10.98 -13.02 1.64
N SER A 39 11.82 -12.28 0.92
CA SER A 39 12.97 -12.82 0.21
C SER A 39 14.16 -13.11 1.13
N HIS A 40 14.25 -12.41 2.28
CA HIS A 40 15.37 -12.54 3.21
C HIS A 40 14.91 -12.46 4.67
N ALA A 41 15.28 -13.46 5.47
CA ALA A 41 15.01 -13.51 6.89
C ALA A 41 16.12 -12.80 7.68
N ILE A 42 16.08 -11.47 7.74
CA ILE A 42 17.00 -10.67 8.55
C ILE A 42 16.43 -10.49 9.96
N VAL A 43 17.24 -10.83 10.98
CA VAL A 43 16.88 -10.57 12.39
C VAL A 43 17.46 -9.22 12.77
N THR A 44 16.65 -8.17 12.68
CA THR A 44 16.99 -6.82 13.16
C THR A 44 16.15 -6.44 14.38
N ARG A 45 16.73 -5.65 15.28
CA ARG A 45 16.02 -5.09 16.45
C ARG A 45 15.19 -3.85 16.12
N THR A 46 15.51 -3.18 15.02
CA THR A 46 14.88 -1.92 14.59
C THR A 46 14.46 -2.05 13.13
N ILE A 47 13.20 -1.69 12.85
CA ILE A 47 12.62 -1.73 11.50
C ILE A 47 12.53 -0.30 11.00
N ALA A 48 13.14 -0.02 9.84
CA ALA A 48 13.19 1.30 9.24
C ALA A 48 11.89 1.64 8.49
N ASN A 49 11.22 0.63 7.92
CA ASN A 49 9.96 0.81 7.21
C ASN A 49 8.90 1.44 8.12
N ALA A 50 8.27 2.51 7.64
CA ALA A 50 7.26 3.23 8.41
C ALA A 50 5.96 2.41 8.59
N GLY A 51 5.73 1.37 7.77
CA GLY A 51 4.69 0.36 8.00
C GLY A 51 5.09 -0.77 8.96
N GLY A 52 6.25 -0.65 9.62
CA GLY A 52 6.80 -1.67 10.50
C GLY A 52 7.10 -2.98 9.78
N ARG A 53 7.10 -4.09 10.51
CA ARG A 53 7.43 -5.43 9.97
C ARG A 53 6.54 -5.84 8.81
N VAL A 54 5.25 -5.52 8.91
CA VAL A 54 4.26 -5.86 7.88
C VAL A 54 4.54 -5.05 6.61
N GLY A 55 4.79 -3.74 6.76
CA GLY A 55 5.16 -2.87 5.65
C GLY A 55 6.44 -3.31 4.94
N ALA A 56 7.49 -3.61 5.72
CA ALA A 56 8.76 -4.12 5.17
C ALA A 56 8.55 -5.40 4.35
N TRP A 57 7.78 -6.36 4.87
CA TRP A 57 7.52 -7.62 4.19
C TRP A 57 6.72 -7.42 2.89
N PHE A 58 5.69 -6.59 2.90
CA PHE A 58 4.90 -6.29 1.69
C PHE A 58 5.71 -5.50 0.65
N ALA A 59 6.50 -4.52 1.09
CA ALA A 59 7.36 -3.74 0.21
C ALA A 59 8.40 -4.65 -0.45
N ASP A 60 9.02 -5.56 0.31
CA ASP A 60 9.95 -6.56 -0.21
C ASP A 60 9.28 -7.48 -1.24
N LEU A 61 8.10 -8.02 -0.93
CA LEU A 61 7.36 -8.89 -1.86
C LEU A 61 6.97 -8.16 -3.16
N LEU A 62 6.46 -6.92 -3.06
CA LEU A 62 6.05 -6.14 -4.22
C LEU A 62 7.24 -5.76 -5.11
N LEU A 63 8.35 -5.34 -4.50
CA LEU A 63 9.57 -5.04 -5.24
C LEU A 63 10.22 -6.30 -5.82
N TYR A 64 10.10 -7.45 -5.15
CA TYR A 64 10.57 -8.73 -5.68
C TYR A 64 9.79 -9.17 -6.93
N LEU A 65 8.46 -9.07 -6.90
CA LEU A 65 7.60 -9.50 -8.00
C LEU A 65 7.57 -8.50 -9.18
N PHE A 66 7.55 -7.19 -8.88
CA PHE A 66 7.30 -6.14 -9.87
C PHE A 66 8.48 -5.18 -10.07
N GLY A 67 9.47 -5.17 -9.18
CA GLY A 67 10.54 -4.19 -9.19
C GLY A 67 10.00 -2.75 -9.10
N LEU A 68 10.63 -1.85 -9.86
CA LEU A 68 10.21 -0.44 -9.95
C LEU A 68 8.76 -0.28 -10.45
N SER A 69 8.20 -1.27 -11.16
CA SER A 69 6.81 -1.19 -11.63
C SER A 69 5.78 -1.31 -10.49
N ALA A 70 6.19 -1.70 -9.27
CA ALA A 70 5.33 -1.65 -8.08
C ALA A 70 4.78 -0.24 -7.81
N TYR A 71 5.55 0.81 -8.13
CA TYR A 71 5.10 2.20 -8.00
C TYR A 71 3.98 2.56 -8.98
N LEU A 72 3.87 1.85 -10.11
CA LEU A 72 2.75 2.04 -11.05
C LEU A 72 1.43 1.55 -10.44
N LEU A 73 1.45 0.48 -9.62
CA LEU A 73 0.25 0.03 -8.93
C LEU A 73 -0.29 1.11 -7.98
N VAL A 74 0.60 1.78 -7.25
CA VAL A 74 0.27 2.92 -6.40
C VAL A 74 -0.29 4.08 -7.23
N ALA A 75 0.35 4.42 -8.36
CA ALA A 75 -0.14 5.47 -9.25
C ALA A 75 -1.52 5.15 -9.82
N LEU A 76 -1.77 3.89 -10.23
CA LEU A 76 -3.06 3.43 -10.74
C LEU A 76 -4.16 3.48 -9.67
N LEU A 77 -3.85 3.12 -8.42
CA LEU A 77 -4.77 3.28 -7.30
C LEU A 77 -5.10 4.75 -7.06
N GLY A 78 -4.09 5.63 -7.07
CA GLY A 78 -4.27 7.08 -6.95
C GLY A 78 -5.16 7.64 -8.06
N VAL A 79 -4.91 7.28 -9.32
CA VAL A 79 -5.74 7.70 -10.46
C VAL A 79 -7.17 7.17 -10.34
N SER A 80 -7.36 5.93 -9.89
CA SER A 80 -8.68 5.33 -9.69
C SER A 80 -9.48 6.09 -8.64
N VAL A 81 -8.86 6.44 -7.52
CA VAL A 81 -9.47 7.25 -6.45
C VAL A 81 -9.81 8.64 -6.96
N LEU A 82 -8.89 9.32 -7.66
CA LEU A 82 -9.14 10.65 -8.22
C LEU A 82 -10.29 10.67 -9.24
N ARG A 83 -10.42 9.61 -10.06
CA ARG A 83 -11.54 9.45 -11.00
C ARG A 83 -12.85 9.13 -10.29
N GLY A 84 -12.79 8.38 -9.19
CA GLY A 84 -13.96 8.01 -8.41
C GLY A 84 -14.54 9.12 -7.53
N LEU A 85 -13.72 10.13 -7.22
CA LEU A 85 -14.10 11.34 -6.48
C LEU A 85 -14.65 12.46 -7.37
N ARG A 86 -14.54 12.35 -8.70
CA ARG A 86 -15.09 13.29 -9.69
C ARG A 86 -16.48 12.85 -10.14
#